data_AF-J9FN54-F1
#
_entry.id   AF-J9FN54-F1
#
_cell.length_a   1.000
_cell.length_b   1.000
_cell.length_c   1.000
_cell.angle_alpha   90.00
_cell.angle_beta   90.00
_cell.angle_gamma   90.00
#
_symmetry.space_group_name_H-M   'P 1'
#
loop_
_entity.id
_entity.type
_entity.pdbx_description
1 polymer ?
#
loop_
_entity_poly.entity_id
_entity_poly.type
_entity_poly.pdbx_seq_one_letter_code
_entity_poly.pdbx_strand_id
1 'polypeptide(L)'
;MNEADVDHFDDDFEDEERIMQADRPSVMHRTRHFRQRKRRKGCGASRHGHQQMLCPTRSSHHYDVCITSEQLCDDISDCPGGEDENPSNCLFYKSIKEQLKHIYNTVLLLADHAAGQNSHREL
;
A
#
# COMPACT_ATOMS: atom_id res chain seq x y z
N MET A 1 -35.68 -19.40 15.78
CA MET A 1 -34.34 -19.26 16.38
C MET A 1 -33.88 -17.87 16.01
N ASN A 2 -33.94 -16.96 16.98
CA ASN A 2 -33.72 -15.52 16.79
C ASN A 2 -32.49 -15.07 17.58
N GLU A 3 -31.94 -13.97 17.04
CA GLU A 3 -31.13 -12.93 17.66
C GLU A 3 -29.61 -13.07 17.72
N ALA A 4 -29.01 -11.98 17.23
CA ALA A 4 -27.62 -11.62 17.18
C ALA A 4 -27.14 -11.09 18.55
N ASP A 5 -25.89 -10.60 18.56
CA ASP A 5 -25.20 -9.77 19.59
C ASP A 5 -24.12 -10.54 20.38
N VAL A 6 -22.95 -10.00 20.75
CA VAL A 6 -22.27 -8.70 20.61
C VAL A 6 -20.80 -8.91 21.04
N ASP A 7 -19.90 -8.02 20.61
CA ASP A 7 -18.48 -7.92 20.95
C ASP A 7 -18.13 -8.16 22.42
N HIS A 8 -17.06 -8.93 22.67
CA HIS A 8 -16.42 -9.07 23.98
C HIS A 8 -15.21 -8.13 24.06
N PHE A 9 -15.44 -6.96 24.65
CA PHE A 9 -14.40 -6.06 25.15
C PHE A 9 -14.00 -6.53 26.55
N ASP A 10 -12.78 -7.05 26.71
CA ASP A 10 -12.18 -7.29 28.02
C ASP A 10 -11.32 -6.08 28.40
N ASP A 11 -11.96 -5.04 28.92
CA ASP A 11 -11.36 -4.10 29.87
C ASP A 11 -11.86 -4.51 31.25
N ASP A 12 -10.98 -5.05 32.10
CA ASP A 12 -10.98 -4.95 33.57
C ASP A 12 -10.01 -6.00 34.15
N PHE A 13 -8.87 -5.55 34.69
CA PHE A 13 -8.19 -6.34 35.73
C PHE A 13 -7.72 -5.42 36.86
N GLU A 14 -8.68 -5.18 37.74
CA GLU A 14 -8.62 -5.11 39.21
C GLU A 14 -7.40 -4.46 39.90
N ASP A 15 -7.70 -3.34 40.57
CA ASP A 15 -7.00 -2.81 41.73
C ASP A 15 -7.04 -3.81 42.92
N GLU A 16 -5.89 -4.13 43.55
CA GLU A 16 -5.75 -4.07 45.01
C GLU A 16 -4.28 -4.18 45.51
N GLU A 17 -3.87 -3.11 46.21
CA GLU A 17 -2.98 -2.98 47.40
C GLU A 17 -1.66 -3.78 47.57
N ARG A 18 -0.58 -3.32 48.22
CA ARG A 18 -0.12 -2.08 48.90
C ARG A 18 1.25 -2.43 49.52
N ILE A 19 2.33 -1.66 49.35
CA ILE A 19 3.42 -1.56 50.36
C ILE A 19 3.95 -0.12 50.42
N MET A 20 3.91 0.47 51.61
CA MET A 20 4.39 1.81 51.94
C MET A 20 5.92 1.90 51.89
N GLN A 21 6.52 2.89 51.20
CA GLN A 21 7.77 3.53 51.66
C GLN A 21 8.12 4.79 50.83
N ALA A 22 8.67 5.80 51.51
CA ALA A 22 8.84 7.18 51.10
C ALA A 22 10.02 7.49 50.14
N ASP A 23 9.89 8.64 49.46
CA ASP A 23 10.92 9.54 48.93
C ASP A 23 12.10 8.98 48.11
N ARG A 24 11.89 8.93 46.77
CA ARG A 24 12.95 9.18 45.78
C ARG A 24 12.31 9.54 44.44
N PRO A 25 12.69 10.64 43.74
CA PRO A 25 12.23 10.84 42.37
C PRO A 25 12.89 9.77 41.51
N SER A 26 12.14 8.71 41.24
CA SER A 26 12.55 7.66 40.31
C SER A 26 12.64 8.32 38.94
N VAL A 27 13.86 8.49 38.45
CA VAL A 27 14.12 8.84 37.05
C VAL A 27 13.36 7.80 36.25
N MET A 28 12.22 8.21 35.68
CA MET A 28 11.37 7.42 34.82
C MET A 28 12.25 6.90 33.69
N HIS A 29 12.78 5.69 33.86
CA HIS A 29 13.29 4.91 32.77
C HIS A 29 12.06 4.65 31.93
N ARG A 30 11.80 5.55 30.96
CA ARG A 30 10.84 5.32 29.89
C ARG A 30 11.23 3.96 29.33
N THR A 31 10.47 2.95 29.72
CA THR A 31 10.43 1.67 29.05
C THR A 31 10.20 2.05 27.60
N ARG A 32 11.25 1.91 26.78
CA ARG A 32 11.13 2.05 25.35
C ARG A 32 10.28 0.87 24.93
N HIS A 33 8.96 1.00 25.07
CA HIS A 33 8.03 0.15 24.37
C HIS A 33 8.49 0.21 22.93
N PHE A 34 8.98 -0.91 22.42
CA PHE A 34 9.27 -1.07 21.00
C PHE A 34 7.94 -0.87 20.29
N ARG A 35 7.63 0.39 19.96
CA ARG A 35 6.45 0.74 19.19
C ARG A 35 6.69 0.08 17.85
N GLN A 36 6.05 -1.07 17.64
CA GLN A 36 6.02 -1.71 16.34
C GLN A 36 5.63 -0.63 15.33
N ARG A 37 6.46 -0.44 14.30
CA ARG A 37 6.23 0.60 13.31
C ARG A 37 4.92 0.31 12.61
N LYS A 38 3.91 1.17 12.82
CA LYS A 38 2.63 1.08 12.13
C LYS A 38 2.88 0.99 10.62
N ARG A 39 2.18 0.07 9.97
CA ARG A 39 2.30 -0.16 8.52
C ARG A 39 1.85 1.09 7.77
N ARG A 40 2.59 1.46 6.73
CA ARG A 40 2.19 2.55 5.82
C ARG A 40 0.90 2.19 5.08
N LYS A 41 0.06 3.21 4.81
CA LYS A 41 -1.14 3.06 3.97
C LYS A 41 -0.83 3.11 2.46
N GLY A 42 0.39 3.50 2.09
CA GLY A 42 0.80 3.63 0.70
C GLY A 42 2.22 4.16 0.56
N CYS A 43 2.67 4.21 -0.70
CA CYS A 43 3.98 4.71 -1.10
C CYS A 43 3.87 6.13 -1.67
N GLY A 44 4.93 6.92 -1.49
CA GLY A 44 5.02 8.24 -2.14
C GLY A 44 5.42 8.09 -3.62
N ALA A 45 5.55 9.21 -4.33
CA ALA A 45 6.15 9.17 -5.67
C ALA A 45 7.61 8.70 -5.60
N SER A 46 8.05 7.98 -6.64
CA SER A 46 9.44 7.59 -6.85
C SER A 46 10.31 8.84 -7.10
N ARG A 47 11.64 8.66 -7.09
CA ARG A 47 12.60 9.75 -7.38
C ARG A 47 12.35 10.40 -8.74
N HIS A 48 11.80 9.64 -9.69
CA HIS A 48 11.44 10.10 -11.04
C HIS A 48 9.97 10.54 -11.17
N GLY A 49 9.23 10.64 -10.07
CA GLY A 49 7.83 11.05 -10.07
C GLY A 49 6.82 9.93 -10.35
N HIS A 50 7.26 8.70 -10.61
CA HIS A 50 6.36 7.57 -10.83
C HIS A 50 5.59 7.19 -9.56
N GLN A 51 4.31 6.88 -9.70
CA GLN A 51 3.52 6.35 -8.59
C GLN A 51 4.05 4.97 -8.17
N GLN A 52 4.13 4.74 -6.86
CA GLN A 52 4.62 3.50 -6.30
C GLN A 52 3.50 2.73 -5.59
N MET A 53 3.63 1.42 -5.55
CA MET A 53 2.74 0.47 -4.89
C MET A 53 3.45 -0.15 -3.69
N LEU A 54 2.70 -0.38 -2.61
CA LEU A 54 3.23 -0.96 -1.37
C LEU A 54 3.12 -2.49 -1.43
N CYS A 55 4.22 -3.19 -1.17
CA CYS A 55 4.22 -4.65 -1.10
C CYS A 55 3.30 -5.17 0.02
N PRO A 56 2.57 -6.28 -0.22
CA PRO A 56 1.76 -6.94 0.81
C PRO A 56 2.57 -7.42 2.01
N THR A 57 3.74 -8.03 1.79
CA THR A 57 4.67 -8.46 2.84
C THR A 57 5.75 -7.42 3.12
N ARG A 58 6.10 -7.27 4.40
CA ARG A 58 7.22 -6.42 4.83
C ARG A 58 8.53 -7.17 4.67
N SER A 59 9.64 -6.44 4.56
CA SER A 59 10.97 -7.07 4.58
C SER A 59 11.23 -7.80 5.91
N SER A 60 12.27 -8.64 5.95
CA SER A 60 12.74 -9.34 7.15
C SER A 60 13.03 -8.41 8.34
N HIS A 61 13.36 -7.14 8.06
CA HIS A 61 13.59 -6.09 9.06
C HIS A 61 12.35 -5.23 9.36
N HIS A 62 11.16 -5.70 8.96
CA HIS A 62 9.89 -4.98 9.08
C HIS A 62 9.88 -3.60 8.41
N TYR A 63 10.59 -3.45 7.29
CA TYR A 63 10.45 -2.24 6.46
C TYR A 63 9.31 -2.42 5.44
N ASP A 64 8.61 -1.32 5.19
CA ASP A 64 7.61 -1.22 4.13
C ASP A 64 8.35 -1.04 2.80
N VAL A 65 8.11 -1.94 1.84
CA VAL A 65 8.78 -1.97 0.53
C VAL A 65 7.83 -1.42 -0.53
N CYS A 66 8.35 -0.56 -1.40
CA CYS A 66 7.61 0.10 -2.45
C CYS A 66 8.22 -0.26 -3.80
N ILE A 67 7.39 -0.58 -4.78
CA ILE A 67 7.79 -0.89 -6.16
C ILE A 67 7.06 0.03 -7.14
N THR A 68 7.62 0.22 -8.34
CA THR A 68 6.95 0.97 -9.42
C THR A 68 6.07 0.07 -10.27
N SER A 69 5.33 0.65 -11.23
CA SER A 69 4.54 -0.10 -12.21
C SER A 69 5.37 -0.89 -13.21
N GLU A 70 6.63 -0.51 -13.41
CA GLU A 70 7.55 -1.16 -14.34
C GLU A 70 8.13 -2.43 -13.74
N GLN A 71 8.26 -2.46 -12.41
CA GLN A 71 8.70 -3.57 -11.58
C GLN A 71 7.63 -4.63 -11.32
N LEU A 72 6.40 -4.41 -11.81
CA LEU A 72 5.31 -5.36 -11.59
C LEU A 72 5.24 -6.33 -12.76
N CYS A 73 5.42 -7.63 -12.49
CA CYS A 73 5.37 -8.72 -13.46
C CYS A 73 6.48 -8.68 -14.51
N ASP A 74 7.69 -8.33 -14.08
CA ASP A 74 8.90 -8.17 -14.90
C ASP A 74 9.87 -9.36 -14.81
N ASP A 75 9.40 -10.48 -14.25
CA ASP A 75 10.15 -11.71 -14.00
C ASP A 75 11.24 -11.57 -12.90
N ILE A 76 11.23 -10.46 -12.14
CA ILE A 76 12.11 -10.21 -11.00
C ILE A 76 11.26 -10.06 -9.74
N SER A 77 11.58 -10.80 -8.68
CA SER A 77 10.90 -10.62 -7.38
C SER A 77 11.45 -9.40 -6.64
N ASP A 78 10.78 -8.26 -6.77
CA ASP A 78 11.08 -7.01 -6.08
C ASP A 78 10.39 -6.94 -4.71
N CYS A 79 9.20 -7.52 -4.56
CA CYS A 79 8.57 -7.63 -3.26
C CYS A 79 9.18 -8.76 -2.39
N PRO A 80 9.28 -8.59 -1.06
CA PRO A 80 9.89 -9.59 -0.18
C PRO A 80 9.24 -10.98 -0.23
N GLY A 81 7.95 -11.07 -0.56
CA GLY A 81 7.22 -12.32 -0.72
C GLY A 81 7.01 -12.73 -2.17
N GLY A 82 7.61 -12.03 -3.14
CA GLY A 82 7.40 -12.28 -4.57
C GLY A 82 5.96 -12.08 -5.04
N GLU A 83 5.16 -11.29 -4.30
CA GLU A 83 3.74 -11.11 -4.61
C GLU A 83 3.48 -10.33 -5.90
N ASP A 84 4.47 -9.53 -6.30
CA ASP A 84 4.56 -8.82 -7.57
C ASP A 84 4.64 -9.77 -8.77
N GLU A 85 5.23 -10.95 -8.60
CA GLU A 85 5.39 -11.96 -9.65
C GLU A 85 4.37 -13.11 -9.54
N ASN A 86 3.26 -12.90 -8.85
CA ASN A 86 2.22 -13.92 -8.73
C ASN A 86 1.59 -14.23 -10.12
N PRO A 87 1.61 -15.49 -10.60
CA PRO A 87 1.17 -15.82 -11.97
C PRO A 87 -0.28 -15.44 -12.27
N SER A 88 -1.20 -15.65 -11.32
CA SER A 88 -2.61 -15.32 -11.48
C SER A 88 -2.81 -13.81 -11.59
N ASN A 89 -2.14 -13.04 -10.74
CA ASN A 89 -2.24 -11.58 -10.76
C ASN A 89 -1.59 -11.02 -12.04
N CYS A 90 -0.45 -11.56 -12.45
CA CYS A 90 0.26 -11.12 -13.64
C CYS A 90 -0.51 -11.41 -14.92
N LEU A 91 -1.27 -12.51 -15.00
CA LEU A 91 -2.15 -12.79 -16.13
C LEU A 91 -3.17 -11.65 -16.34
N PHE A 92 -3.86 -11.24 -15.27
CA PHE A 92 -4.83 -10.14 -15.35
C PHE A 92 -4.16 -8.80 -15.62
N TYR A 93 -3.07 -8.49 -14.92
CA TYR A 93 -2.35 -7.24 -15.08
C TYR A 93 -1.83 -7.06 -16.52
N LYS A 94 -1.14 -8.07 -17.07
CA LYS A 94 -0.60 -8.02 -18.44
C LYS A 94 -1.72 -7.88 -19.47
N SER A 95 -2.82 -8.62 -19.30
CA SER A 95 -3.98 -8.54 -20.18
C SER A 95 -4.62 -7.14 -20.17
N ILE A 96 -4.90 -6.60 -18.99
CA ILE A 96 -5.52 -5.27 -18.84
C ILE A 96 -4.59 -4.17 -19.35
N LYS A 97 -3.29 -4.24 -19.03
CA LYS A 97 -2.27 -3.28 -19.47
C LYS A 97 -2.21 -3.20 -21.00
N GLU A 98 -2.24 -4.35 -21.68
CA GLU A 98 -2.23 -4.37 -23.14
C GLU A 98 -3.52 -3.79 -23.74
N GLN A 99 -4.68 -4.14 -23.18
CA GLN A 99 -5.97 -3.56 -23.63
C GLN A 99 -6.01 -2.04 -23.44
N LEU A 100 -5.53 -1.52 -22.29
CA LEU A 100 -5.46 -0.09 -22.03
C LEU A 100 -4.53 0.63 -23.00
N LYS A 101 -3.40 0.01 -23.36
CA LYS A 101 -2.47 0.55 -24.37
C LYS A 101 -3.14 0.68 -25.73
N HIS A 102 -3.92 -0.32 -26.16
CA HIS A 102 -4.68 -0.23 -27.41
C HIS A 102 -5.72 0.89 -27.39
N ILE A 103 -6.47 1.02 -26.28
CA ILE A 103 -7.46 2.09 -26.11
C ILE A 103 -6.77 3.46 -26.16
N TYR A 104 -5.68 3.63 -25.41
CA TYR A 104 -4.92 4.88 -25.37
C TYR A 104 -4.46 5.30 -26.77
N ASN A 105 -3.85 4.39 -27.51
CA ASN A 105 -3.37 4.67 -28.88
C ASN A 105 -4.52 5.04 -29.81
N THR A 106 -5.66 4.34 -29.69
CA THR A 106 -6.86 4.62 -30.51
C THR A 106 -7.41 6.01 -30.20
N VAL A 107 -7.52 6.36 -28.91
CA VAL A 107 -7.97 7.68 -28.47
C VAL A 107 -7.04 8.77 -28.99
N LEU A 108 -5.72 8.55 -28.94
CA LEU A 108 -4.74 9.50 -29.45
C LEU A 108 -4.93 9.74 -30.96
N LEU A 109 -5.06 8.67 -31.76
CA LEU A 109 -5.30 8.78 -33.20
C LEU A 109 -6.62 9.50 -33.52
N LEU A 110 -7.68 9.23 -32.77
CA LEU A 110 -8.96 9.91 -32.93
C LEU A 110 -8.88 11.39 -32.58
N ALA A 111 -8.16 11.74 -31.52
CA ALA A 111 -7.94 13.13 -31.11
C ALA A 111 -7.17 13.91 -32.20
N ASP A 112 -6.12 13.31 -32.77
CA ASP A 112 -5.35 13.92 -33.85
C ASP A 112 -6.20 14.13 -35.12
N HIS A 113 -7.02 13.14 -35.49
CA HIS A 113 -7.94 13.26 -36.62
C HIS A 113 -8.99 14.36 -36.40
N ALA A 114 -9.57 14.45 -35.21
CA ALA A 114 -10.56 15.48 -34.89
C ALA A 114 -9.94 16.89 -34.89
N ALA A 115 -8.73 17.03 -34.36
CA ALA A 115 -7.99 18.29 -34.39
C ALA A 115 -7.67 18.72 -35.83
N GLY A 116 -7.21 17.79 -36.68
CA GLY A 116 -6.92 18.06 -38.10
C GLY A 116 -8.15 18.38 -38.95
N GLN A 117 -9.31 17.74 -38.67
CA GLN A 117 -10.57 18.04 -39.37
C GLN A 117 -11.15 19.42 -39.02
N ASN A 118 -10.94 19.90 -37.79
CA ASN A 118 -11.37 21.25 -37.43
C ASN A 118 -10.61 22.33 -38.22
N SER A 119 -9.32 22.12 -38.51
CA SER A 119 -8.54 23.04 -39.34
C SER A 119 -8.97 23.10 -40.82
N HIS A 120 -9.65 22.06 -41.32
CA HIS A 120 -10.09 21.97 -42.72
C HIS A 120 -11.55 22.37 -42.94
N ARG A 121 -12.32 22.63 -41.87
CA ARG A 121 -13.71 23.12 -41.91
C ARG A 121 -13.83 24.64 -41.72
N GLU A 122 -12.74 25.35 -41.43
CA GLU A 122 -12.71 26.81 -41.24
C GLU A 122 -12.21 27.60 -42.48
N LEU A 123 -12.14 26.95 -43.66
CA LEU A 123 -11.82 27.55 -44.97
C LEU A 123 -13.01 27.40 -45.92
#